data_AF-A0A7C3SW73-F1
#
_entry.id   AF-A0A7C3SW73-F1
#
_cell.length_a   1.000
_cell.length_b   1.000
_cell.length_c   1.000
_cell.angle_alpha   90.00
_cell.angle_beta   90.00
_cell.angle_gamma   90.00
#
_symmetry.space_group_name_H-M   'P 1'
#
loop_
_entity.id
_entity.type
_entity.pdbx_description
1 polymer ?
#
loop_
_entity_poly.entity_id
_entity_poly.type
_entity_poly.pdbx_seq_one_letter_code
_entity_poly.pdbx_strand_id
1 'polypeptide(L)' 'MPKGRILIIIGLVFSVIATIFLYLGSKGVPWENQTWNGKSNQEMAFKRKGYRCTIVGFAFLFIGFLCQLIGELF' A
#
# COMPACT_ATOMS: atom_id res chain seq x y z
N MET A 1 -18.78 -10.27 -23.96
CA MET A 1 -17.98 -10.80 -22.84
C MET A 1 -16.50 -10.84 -23.23
N PRO A 2 -15.74 -9.76 -22.97
CA PRO A 2 -14.49 -9.94 -22.19
C PRO A 2 -14.04 -8.72 -21.35
N LYS A 3 -14.66 -7.55 -21.48
CA LYS A 3 -14.12 -6.29 -20.92
C LYS A 3 -14.14 -6.25 -19.38
N GLY A 4 -15.21 -6.73 -18.74
CA GLY A 4 -15.31 -6.79 -17.28
C GLY A 4 -14.24 -7.68 -16.64
N ARG A 5 -13.95 -8.85 -17.23
CA ARG A 5 -12.89 -9.76 -16.76
C ARG A 5 -11.50 -9.13 -16.80
N ILE A 6 -11.20 -8.31 -17.80
CA ILE A 6 -9.91 -7.61 -17.90
C ILE A 6 -9.79 -6.58 -16.77
N LEU A 7 -10.86 -5.84 -16.47
CA LEU A 7 -10.87 -4.88 -15.35
C LEU A 7 -10.67 -5.56 -13.99
N ILE A 8 -11.29 -6.73 -13.78
CA ILE A 8 -11.13 -7.51 -12.55
C ILE A 8 -9.67 -7.94 -12.36
N ILE A 9 -9.02 -8.43 -13.42
CA ILE A 9 -7.60 -8.83 -13.39
C ILE A 9 -6.71 -7.61 -13.08
N ILE A 10 -6.96 -6.47 -13.72
CA ILE A 10 -6.23 -5.23 -13.44
C ILE A 10 -6.41 -4.80 -11.98
N GLY A 11 -7.64 -4.87 -11.46
CA GLY A 11 -7.94 -4.54 -10.08
C GLY A 11 -7.21 -5.46 -9.09
N LEU A 12 -7.16 -6.77 -9.37
CA LEU A 12 -6.38 -7.74 -8.60
C LEU A 12 -4.89 -7.40 -8.56
N VAL A 13 -4.29 -7.02 -9.70
CA VAL A 13 -2.87 -6.62 -9.76
C VAL A 13 -2.63 -5.40 -8.88
N PHE A 14 -3.52 -4.41 -8.92
CA PHE A 14 -3.41 -3.25 -8.03
C PHE A 14 -3.56 -3.60 -6.56
N SER A 15 -4.44 -4.54 -6.20
CA SER A 15 -4.57 -5.03 -4.82
C SER A 15 -3.31 -5.74 -4.33
N VAL A 16 -2.63 -6.50 -5.19
CA VAL A 16 -1.33 -7.13 -4.85
C VAL A 16 -0.27 -6.07 -4.60
N ILE A 17 -0.15 -5.09 -5.50
CA ILE A 17 0.79 -3.97 -5.35
C ILE A 17 0.50 -3.19 -4.05
N ALA A 18 -0.78 -2.88 -3.81
CA ALA A 18 -1.23 -2.23 -2.58
C ALA A 18 -0.80 -3.00 -1.33
N THR A 19 -0.97 -4.32 -1.33
CA THR A 19 -0.60 -5.20 -0.21
C THR A 19 0.90 -5.14 0.08
N ILE A 20 1.74 -5.11 -0.96
CA ILE A 20 3.20 -4.96 -0.80
C ILE A 20 3.53 -3.62 -0.14
N PHE A 21 2.90 -2.52 -0.59
CA PHE A 21 3.14 -1.20 -0.01
C PHE A 21 2.65 -1.09 1.44
N LEU A 22 1.47 -1.66 1.75
CA LEU A 22 0.94 -1.70 3.11
C LEU A 22 1.85 -2.52 4.03
N TYR A 23 2.36 -3.66 3.57
CA TYR A 23 3.34 -4.46 4.32
C TYR A 23 4.64 -3.71 4.58
N LEU A 24 5.16 -2.97 3.59
CA LEU A 24 6.34 -2.13 3.80
C LEU A 24 6.06 -0.98 4.78
N GLY A 25 4.85 -0.42 4.74
CA GLY A 25 4.39 0.61 5.66
C GLY A 25 4.16 0.13 7.09
N SER A 26 3.79 -1.14 7.27
CA SER A 26 3.54 -1.74 8.59
C SER A 26 4.83 -2.15 9.32
N LYS A 27 5.97 -2.16 8.65
CA LYS A 27 7.25 -2.47 9.30
C LYS A 27 7.57 -1.43 10.37
N GLY A 28 7.86 -1.89 11.57
CA GLY A 28 8.38 -1.07 12.66
C GLY A 28 9.81 -0.62 12.38
N VAL A 29 10.24 0.44 13.07
CA VAL A 29 11.62 0.92 13.02
C VAL A 29 12.54 -0.17 13.60
N PRO A 30 13.63 -0.55 12.90
CA PRO A 30 14.58 -1.53 13.40
C PRO A 30 15.17 -1.10 14.75
N TRP A 31 15.38 -2.06 15.66
CA TRP A 31 15.90 -1.80 17.01
C TRP A 31 17.21 -0.99 17.01
N GLU A 32 18.10 -1.28 16.05
CA GLU A 32 19.39 -0.58 15.86
C GLU A 32 19.25 0.93 15.64
N ASN A 33 18.12 1.39 15.10
CA ASN A 33 17.86 2.79 14.77
C ASN A 33 16.93 3.48 15.77
N GLN A 34 16.44 2.76 16.79
CA GLN A 34 15.57 3.31 17.81
C GLN A 34 16.39 4.08 18.84
N THR A 35 15.97 5.31 19.12
CA THR A 35 16.54 6.08 20.24
C THR A 35 15.55 6.16 21.39
N TRP A 36 16.06 6.28 22.63
CA TRP A 36 15.24 6.38 23.84
C TRP A 36 14.18 7.50 23.76
N ASN A 37 14.51 8.60 23.08
CA ASN A 37 13.61 9.73 22.88
C ASN A 37 12.73 9.64 21.62
N GLY A 38 12.91 8.62 20.77
CA GLY A 38 12.15 8.43 19.53
C GLY A 38 12.36 9.51 18.45
N LYS A 39 13.37 10.37 18.62
CA LYS A 39 13.57 11.60 17.83
C LYS A 39 14.82 11.58 16.94
N SER A 40 15.44 10.41 16.74
CA SER A 40 16.55 10.33 15.80
C SER A 40 16.07 10.67 14.38
N ASN A 41 16.91 11.37 13.61
CA ASN A 41 16.59 11.72 12.21
C ASN A 41 16.32 10.46 11.37
N GLN A 42 17.02 9.37 11.65
CA GLN A 42 16.84 8.08 10.98
C GLN A 42 15.50 7.44 11.33
N GLU A 43 15.12 7.45 12.61
CA GLU A 43 13.83 6.94 13.09
C GLU A 43 12.66 7.73 12.49
N MET A 44 12.75 9.06 12.48
CA MET A 44 11.72 9.90 11.85
C MET A 44 11.64 9.70 10.34
N ALA A 45 12.78 9.56 9.65
CA ALA A 45 12.80 9.29 8.22
C ALA A 45 12.16 7.94 7.90
N PHE A 46 12.42 6.91 8.71
CA PHE A 46 11.81 5.59 8.57
C PHE A 46 10.29 5.64 8.79
N LYS A 47 9.84 6.31 9.86
CA LYS A 47 8.40 6.51 10.12
C LYS A 47 7.71 7.26 8.99
N ARG A 48 8.33 8.33 8.46
CA ARG A 48 7.81 9.08 7.29
C ARG A 48 7.74 8.20 6.04
N LYS A 49 8.76 7.38 5.79
CA LYS A 49 8.77 6.43 4.68
C LYS A 49 7.64 5.41 4.83
N GLY A 50 7.47 4.84 6.01
CA GLY A 50 6.38 3.92 6.33
C GLY A 50 5.01 4.55 6.07
N TYR A 51 4.78 5.76 6.59
CA TYR A 51 3.53 6.49 6.37
C TYR A 51 3.25 6.77 4.88
N ARG A 52 4.27 7.17 4.11
CA ARG A 52 4.14 7.35 2.66
C ARG A 52 3.80 6.05 1.94
N CYS A 53 4.46 4.95 2.29
CA CYS A 53 4.14 3.62 1.76
C CYS A 53 2.71 3.22 2.08
N THR A 54 2.24 3.45 3.31
CA THR A 54 0.86 3.17 3.71
C THR A 54 -0.16 3.99 2.91
N ILE A 55 0.06 5.29 2.73
CA ILE A 55 -0.82 6.14 1.91
C ILE A 55 -0.90 5.63 0.47
N VAL A 56 0.26 5.37 -0.15
CA VAL A 56 0.33 4.86 -1.52
C VAL A 56 -0.35 3.49 -1.62
N GLY A 57 -0.14 2.62 -0.62
CA GLY A 57 -0.81 1.32 -0.54
C GLY A 57 -2.33 1.45 -0.50
N PHE A 58 -2.89 2.31 0.34
CA PHE A 58 -4.32 2.56 0.38
C PHE A 58 -4.87 3.15 -0.92
N ALA A 59 -4.12 4.05 -1.58
CA ALA A 59 -4.52 4.60 -2.87
C ALA A 59 -4.63 3.49 -3.94
N PHE A 60 -3.65 2.61 -4.03
CA PHE A 60 -3.70 1.46 -4.93
C PHE A 60 -4.80 0.47 -4.58
N LEU A 61 -5.06 0.24 -3.28
CA LEU A 61 -6.13 -0.63 -2.82
C LEU A 61 -7.50 -0.09 -3.27
N PHE A 62 -7.72 1.20 -3.09
CA PHE A 62 -8.95 1.89 -3.49
C PHE A 62 -9.15 1.82 -5.01
N ILE A 63 -8.11 2.11 -5.80
CA ILE A 63 -8.18 2.00 -7.26
C ILE A 63 -8.47 0.55 -7.70
N GLY A 64 -7.79 -0.42 -7.09
CA GLY A 64 -7.99 -1.84 -7.39
C GLY A 64 -9.42 -2.29 -7.10
N PHE A 65 -9.97 -1.86 -5.96
CA PHE A 65 -11.36 -2.13 -5.59
C PHE A 65 -12.35 -1.49 -6.59
N LEU A 66 -12.13 -0.24 -7.00
CA LEU A 66 -12.97 0.40 -8.02
C LEU A 66 -12.92 -0.34 -9.36
N CYS A 67 -11.76 -0.80 -9.79
CA CYS A 67 -11.62 -1.59 -11.02
C CYS A 67 -12.39 -2.92 -10.93
N GLN A 68 -12.35 -3.61 -9.79
CA GLN A 68 -13.12 -4.83 -9.57
C GLN A 68 -14.62 -4.55 -9.58
N LEU A 69 -15.07 -3.52 -8.84
CA LEU A 69 -16.48 -3.15 -8.76
C LEU A 69 -17.06 -2.80 -10.14
N ILE A 70 -16.34 -1.99 -10.91
CA ILE A 70 -16.72 -1.65 -12.29
C ILE A 70 -16.71 -2.91 -13.15
N GLY A 71 -15.69 -3.76 -13.03
CA GLY A 71 -15.60 -5.00 -13.78
C GLY A 71 -16.71 -6.02 -13.49
N GLU A 72 -17.30 -6.00 -12.30
CA GLU A 72 -18.48 -6.82 -11.96
C GLU A 72 -19.80 -6.23 -12.48
N LEU A 73 -19.87 -4.90 -12.63
CA LEU A 73 -21.05 -4.19 -13.14
C LEU A 73 -21.22 -4.30 -14.67
N PHE A 74 -20.17 -4.69 -15.43
CA PHE A 74 -20.12 -4.71 -16.90
C PHE A 74 -19.82 -6.09 -17.51
#